data_AF-A0A956B8N9-F1
#
_entry.id   AF-A0A956B8N9-F1
#
_cell.length_a   1.000
_cell.length_b   1.000
_cell.length_c   1.000
_cell.angle_alpha   90.00
_cell.angle_beta   90.00
_cell.angle_gamma   90.00
#
_symmetry.space_group_name_H-M   'P 1'
#
loop_
_entity.id
_entity.type
_entity.pdbx_description
1 polymer ?
#
loop_
_entity_poly.entity_id
_entity_poly.type
_entity_poly.pdbx_seq_one_letter_code
_entity_poly.pdbx_strand_id
1 'polypeptide(L)'
;RTLYRQVYGRDIGAKLADQLNSGPEVVLPKGDITPALQPGDLVFMVTYAYLPRSVAVYLGGGKLLQSEVIRGVVLADIPKNVPDFLYVVARRPLAPR
;
A
#
# COMPACT_ATOMS: atom_id res chain seq x y z
N ARG A 1 -1.14 -10.26 -2.29
CA ARG A 1 -1.75 -11.07 -3.38
C ARG A 1 -2.94 -11.93 -2.94
N THR A 2 -2.76 -12.91 -2.04
CA THR A 2 -3.79 -13.94 -1.74
C THR A 2 -5.14 -13.34 -1.34
N LEU A 3 -5.13 -12.37 -0.42
CA LEU A 3 -6.32 -11.62 0.01
C LEU A 3 -7.10 -11.07 -1.20
N TYR A 4 -6.44 -10.28 -2.06
CA TYR A 4 -7.09 -9.64 -3.20
C TYR A 4 -7.66 -10.64 -4.21
N ARG A 5 -6.93 -11.72 -4.46
CA ARG A 5 -7.35 -12.72 -5.44
C ARG A 5 -8.52 -13.55 -4.92
N GLN A 6 -8.48 -14.00 -3.67
CA GLN A 6 -9.49 -14.91 -3.13
C GLN A 6 -10.76 -14.18 -2.68
N VAL A 7 -10.64 -12.99 -2.09
CA VAL A 7 -11.78 -12.25 -1.55
C VAL A 7 -12.43 -11.34 -2.60
N TYR A 8 -11.60 -10.68 -3.43
CA TYR A 8 -12.09 -9.67 -4.38
C TYR A 8 -11.97 -10.10 -5.85
N GLY A 9 -11.51 -11.32 -6.13
CA GLY A 9 -11.28 -11.78 -7.50
C GLY A 9 -10.25 -10.96 -8.27
N ARG A 10 -9.38 -10.20 -7.58
CA ARG A 10 -8.37 -9.33 -8.20
C ARG A 10 -6.97 -9.93 -8.08
N ASP A 11 -6.38 -10.27 -9.23
CA ASP A 11 -4.94 -10.56 -9.27
C ASP A 11 -4.14 -9.26 -9.38
N ILE A 12 -3.28 -9.04 -8.39
CA ILE A 12 -2.36 -7.90 -8.31
C ILE A 12 -0.91 -8.32 -8.55
N GLY A 13 -0.68 -9.58 -8.95
CA GLY A 13 0.66 -10.13 -9.12
C GLY A 13 1.31 -10.61 -7.81
N ALA A 14 2.38 -11.39 -7.95
CA ALA A 14 3.07 -12.02 -6.82
C ALA A 14 4.22 -11.19 -6.29
N LYS A 15 4.86 -10.37 -7.14
CA LYS A 15 6.02 -9.55 -6.76
C LYS A 15 5.55 -8.15 -6.36
N LEU A 16 6.33 -7.47 -5.53
CA LEU A 16 6.07 -6.08 -5.14
C LEU A 16 5.96 -5.14 -6.34
N ALA A 17 6.83 -5.32 -7.34
CA ALA A 17 6.81 -4.51 -8.56
C ALA A 17 5.50 -4.67 -9.35
N ASP A 18 4.94 -5.89 -9.42
CA ASP A 18 3.65 -6.13 -10.08
C ASP A 18 2.52 -5.41 -9.32
N GLN A 19 2.55 -5.53 -7.99
CA GLN A 19 1.53 -4.93 -7.12
C GLN A 19 1.57 -3.40 -7.15
N LEU A 20 2.76 -2.81 -7.24
CA LEU A 20 2.95 -1.37 -7.39
C LEU A 20 2.37 -0.84 -8.72
N ASN A 21 2.22 -1.70 -9.72
CA ASN A 21 1.59 -1.36 -11.00
C ASN A 21 0.09 -1.72 -11.06
N SER A 22 -0.50 -2.22 -9.96
CA SER A 22 -1.88 -2.70 -9.95
C SER A 22 -2.89 -1.57 -9.66
N GLY A 23 -3.85 -1.36 -10.56
CA GLY A 23 -4.85 -0.28 -10.43
C GLY A 23 -4.27 1.14 -10.61
N PRO A 24 -5.10 2.18 -10.59
CA PRO A 24 -4.63 3.58 -10.68
C PRO A 24 -3.80 4.00 -9.47
N GLU A 25 -2.91 4.98 -9.69
CA GLU A 25 -2.19 5.66 -8.62
C GLU A 25 -3.13 6.56 -7.82
N VAL A 26 -2.95 6.59 -6.51
CA VAL A 26 -3.65 7.52 -5.63
C VAL A 26 -2.78 8.75 -5.44
N VAL A 27 -3.30 9.92 -5.80
CA VAL A 27 -2.62 11.20 -5.60
C VAL A 27 -2.61 11.52 -4.11
N LEU A 28 -1.43 11.45 -3.48
CA LEU A 28 -1.28 11.72 -2.06
C LEU A 28 -0.90 13.20 -1.83
N PRO A 29 -1.62 13.93 -0.96
CA PRO A 29 -1.22 15.27 -0.58
C PRO A 29 0.07 15.26 0.24
N LYS A 30 0.73 16.41 0.34
CA LYS A 30 1.80 16.60 1.34
C LYS A 30 1.19 16.61 2.74
N GLY A 31 1.80 15.89 3.68
CA GLY A 31 1.36 15.82 5.07
C GLY A 31 0.43 14.64 5.31
N ASP A 32 -0.78 14.90 5.82
CA ASP A 32 -1.74 13.84 6.13
C ASP A 32 -2.34 13.24 4.85
N ILE A 33 -1.92 12.01 4.54
CA ILE A 33 -2.36 11.26 3.38
C ILE A 33 -3.68 10.50 3.60
N THR A 34 -4.14 10.38 4.85
CA THR A 34 -5.32 9.56 5.20
C THR A 34 -6.59 9.94 4.42
N PRO A 35 -6.88 11.22 4.10
CA PRO A 35 -8.12 11.56 3.38
C PRO A 35 -8.14 11.11 1.92
N ALA A 36 -6.97 10.89 1.30
CA ALA A 36 -6.87 10.45 -0.09
C ALA A 36 -7.04 8.93 -0.25
N LEU A 37 -6.78 8.18 0.83
CA LEU A 37 -6.78 6.73 0.83
C LEU A 37 -8.17 6.15 1.09
N GLN A 38 -8.44 4.98 0.51
CA GLN A 38 -9.65 4.20 0.70
C GLN A 38 -9.31 2.78 1.19
N PRO A 39 -10.14 2.16 2.04
CA PRO A 39 -9.92 0.78 2.48
C PRO A 39 -9.71 -0.15 1.28
N GLY A 40 -8.64 -0.95 1.33
CA GLY A 40 -8.20 -1.80 0.22
C GLY A 40 -7.20 -1.15 -0.73
N ASP A 41 -6.83 0.12 -0.55
CA ASP A 41 -5.65 0.69 -1.21
C ASP A 41 -4.38 -0.01 -0.74
N LEU A 42 -3.45 -0.24 -1.67
CA LEU A 42 -2.11 -0.72 -1.38
C LEU A 42 -1.22 0.49 -1.13
N VAL A 43 -0.60 0.54 0.04
CA VAL A 43 0.34 1.60 0.45
C VAL A 43 1.74 1.02 0.44
N PHE A 44 2.65 1.66 -0.31
CA PHE A 44 4.02 1.20 -0.49
C PHE A 44 5.00 2.20 0.11
N MET A 45 6.09 1.67 0.65
CA MET A 45 7.31 2.43 0.84
C MET A 45 8.25 2.13 -0.32
N VAL A 46 8.72 3.18 -0.98
CA VAL A 46 9.60 3.10 -2.16
C VAL A 46 10.82 3.99 -1.95
N THR A 47 11.97 3.60 -2.53
CA THR A 47 13.19 4.43 -2.56
C THR A 47 13.15 5.44 -3.72
N TYR A 48 14.04 6.44 -3.76
CA TYR A 48 14.25 7.43 -4.87
C TYR A 48 14.24 6.90 -6.32
N ALA A 49 14.55 5.64 -6.55
CA ALA A 49 14.43 5.00 -7.86
C ALA A 49 13.04 4.36 -8.11
N TYR A 50 12.02 4.72 -7.31
CA TYR A 50 10.68 4.11 -7.30
C TYR A 50 10.67 2.59 -7.06
N LEU A 51 11.68 2.05 -6.37
CA LEU A 51 11.79 0.63 -6.06
C LEU A 51 11.02 0.29 -4.77
N PRO A 52 10.01 -0.62 -4.81
CA PRO A 52 9.22 -0.95 -3.63
C PRO A 52 10.01 -1.78 -2.63
N ARG A 53 9.99 -1.34 -1.37
CA ARG A 53 10.62 -2.04 -0.22
C ARG A 53 9.61 -2.84 0.57
N SER A 54 8.39 -2.34 0.69
CA SER A 54 7.30 -2.98 1.42
C SER A 54 5.95 -2.55 0.84
N VAL A 55 4.91 -3.30 1.22
CA VAL A 55 3.52 -3.00 0.90
C VAL A 55 2.64 -3.34 2.10
N ALA A 56 1.63 -2.51 2.31
CA ALA A 56 0.58 -2.71 3.29
C ALA A 56 -0.79 -2.47 2.65
N VAL A 57 -1.83 -3.01 3.26
CA VAL A 57 -3.24 -2.76 2.89
C VAL A 57 -3.80 -1.69 3.81
N TYR A 58 -4.32 -0.60 3.28
CA TYR A 58 -5.02 0.39 4.08
C TYR A 58 -6.39 -0.14 4.51
N LEU A 59 -6.71 -0.04 5.81
CA LEU A 59 -7.98 -0.49 6.37
C LEU A 59 -8.95 0.65 6.68
N GLY A 60 -8.52 1.90 6.52
CA GLY A 60 -9.26 3.08 6.99
C GLY A 60 -8.75 3.59 8.35
N GLY A 61 -9.13 4.82 8.70
CA GLY A 61 -8.80 5.43 10.00
C GLY A 61 -7.31 5.52 10.30
N GLY A 62 -6.45 5.64 9.28
CA GLY A 62 -5.00 5.70 9.47
C GLY A 62 -4.32 4.34 9.76
N LYS A 63 -5.03 3.21 9.63
CA LYS A 63 -4.50 1.88 9.90
C LYS A 63 -4.08 1.13 8.65
N LEU A 64 -2.96 0.43 8.76
CA LEU A 64 -2.34 -0.41 7.74
C LEU A 64 -2.27 -1.86 8.24
N LEU A 65 -2.57 -2.81 7.37
CA LEU A 65 -2.30 -4.23 7.57
C LEU A 65 -1.05 -4.61 6.77
N GLN A 66 0.01 -5.02 7.44
CA GLN A 66 1.26 -5.41 6.79
C GLN A 66 1.77 -6.75 7.31
N SER A 67 2.60 -7.42 6.49
CA SER A 67 3.30 -8.64 6.90
C SER A 67 4.74 -8.30 7.19
N GLU A 68 5.19 -8.63 8.39
CA GLU A 68 6.58 -8.52 8.84
C GLU A 68 7.21 -9.91 8.96
N VAL A 69 8.51 -9.99 8.70
CA VAL A 69 9.26 -11.27 8.68
C VAL A 69 9.18 -11.98 10.03
N ILE A 70 9.27 -11.23 11.14
CA ILE A 70 9.35 -11.81 12.49
C ILE A 70 7.99 -11.84 13.18
N ARG A 71 7.16 -10.83 12.97
CA ARG A 71 5.88 -10.66 13.68
C ARG A 71 4.67 -11.22 12.93
N GLY A 72 4.86 -11.67 11.69
CA GLY A 72 3.76 -12.11 10.85
C GLY A 72 2.87 -10.93 10.45
N VAL A 73 1.56 -11.15 10.40
CA VAL A 73 0.59 -10.12 10.00
C VAL A 73 0.28 -9.22 11.18
N VAL A 74 0.53 -7.92 11.03
CA VAL A 74 0.35 -6.91 12.07
C VAL A 74 -0.48 -5.73 11.58
N LEU A 75 -1.17 -5.08 12.53
CA LEU A 75 -1.80 -3.79 12.34
C LEU A 75 -0.81 -2.69 12.74
N ALA A 76 -0.59 -1.72 11.86
CA ALA A 76 0.28 -0.57 12.09
C ALA A 76 -0.46 0.73 11.80
N ASP A 77 0.05 1.84 12.33
CA ASP A 77 -0.36 3.18 11.91
C ASP A 77 0.39 3.59 10.63
N ILE A 78 -0.20 4.48 9.84
CA ILE A 78 0.53 5.15 8.75
C ILE A 78 1.76 5.85 9.34
N PRO A 79 2.97 5.62 8.79
CA PRO A 79 4.18 6.24 9.29
C PRO A 79 4.09 7.75 9.13
N LYS A 80 4.15 8.48 10.25
CA LYS A 80 4.14 9.96 10.27
C LYS A 80 5.48 10.56 9.86
N ASN A 81 6.56 9.83 10.12
CA ASN A 81 7.93 10.23 9.80
C ASN A 81 8.54 9.17 8.91
N VAL A 82 8.68 9.49 7.63
CA VAL A 82 9.31 8.62 6.64
C VAL A 82 10.72 9.18 6.41
N PRO A 83 11.78 8.35 6.48
CA PRO A 83 13.14 8.81 6.20
C PRO A 83 13.23 9.46 4.81
N ASP A 84 14.04 10.51 4.65
CA ASP A 84 14.11 11.31 3.41
C ASP A 84 14.45 10.52 2.13
N PHE A 85 15.08 9.36 2.27
CA PHE A 85 15.41 8.47 1.14
C PHE A 85 14.26 7.53 0.73
N LEU A 86 13.14 7.57 1.45
CA LEU A 86 11.91 6.83 1.18
C LEU A 86 10.75 7.80 0.94
N TYR A 87 9.78 7.35 0.18
CA TYR A 87 8.49 8.02 0.02
C TYR A 87 7.37 7.01 -0.01
N VAL A 88 6.19 7.51 0.32
CA VAL A 88 4.96 6.75 0.33
C VAL A 88 4.23 6.97 -0.98
N VAL A 89 3.83 5.87 -1.60
CA VAL A 89 2.97 5.87 -2.78
C VAL A 89 1.83 4.90 -2.54
N ALA A 90 0.71 5.13 -3.21
CA ALA A 90 -0.45 4.26 -3.05
C ALA A 90 -1.10 3.91 -4.39
N ARG A 91 -1.66 2.70 -4.45
CA ARG A 91 -2.36 2.16 -5.62
C ARG A 91 -3.74 1.66 -5.21
N ARG A 92 -4.72 1.82 -6.09
CA ARG A 92 -6.12 1.41 -5.87
C ARG A 92 -6.52 0.24 -6.76
N PRO A 93 -6.14 -1.01 -6.43
CA PRO A 93 -6.44 -2.17 -7.27
C PRO A 93 -7.95 -2.52 -7.34
N LEU A 94 -8.76 -2.01 -6.41
CA LEU A 94 -10.21 -2.25 -6.35
C LEU A 94 -11.04 -1.15 -7.03
N ALA A 95 -10.42 -0.21 -7.74
CA ALA A 95 -11.16 0.78 -8.51
C ALA A 95 -12.07 0.09 -9.55
N PRO A 96 -13.30 0.61 -9.77
CA PRO A 96 -14.12 0.22 -10.92
C PRO A 96 -13.31 0.42 -12.21
N ARG A 97 -13.44 -0.51 -13.15
CA ARG A 97 -12.89 -0.35 -14.51
C ARG A 97 -13.73 0.64 -15.30
#